data_AF-A0A2V9C5Y2-F1
#
_entry.id   AF-A0A2V9C5Y2-F1
#
_cell.length_a   1.000
_cell.length_b   1.000
_cell.length_c   1.000
_cell.angle_alpha   90.00
_cell.angle_beta   90.00
_cell.angle_gamma   90.00
#
_symmetry.space_group_name_H-M   'P 1'
#
loop_
_entity.id
_entity.type
_entity.pdbx_description
1 polymer ?
#
loop_
_entity_poly.entity_id
_entity_poly.type
_entity_poly.pdbx_seq_one_letter_code
_entity_poly.pdbx_strand_id
1 'polypeptide(L)'
;MLIFKLGNARRQRKAGRATHLTQQASVKAEFRRLFPSLFTLSEIVCLCRVAGGRRQLMHNDRAEQTAGGGTKSAVGTQRTPRSVPRYRFVATAVVTELSSGTRLPARTSELSINGCYIDTLNPFPDAALVRLRIIKDDRVFETPGRVLYCHPGFGMGIVFIDSTPDQRSLLEGWLAELAVQ
;
A
#
# COMPACT_ATOMS: atom_id res chain seq x y z
N MET A 1 -52.92 22.33 47.14
CA MET A 1 -53.88 21.22 47.29
C MET A 1 -53.85 20.41 46.00
N LEU A 2 -53.65 19.09 46.12
CA LEU A 2 -53.44 18.08 45.07
C LEU A 2 -54.38 18.23 43.87
N ILE A 3 -53.96 17.83 42.65
CA ILE A 3 -54.34 16.53 42.04
C ILE A 3 -53.27 16.08 41.02
N PHE A 4 -52.48 15.07 41.40
CA PHE A 4 -51.72 14.20 40.50
C PHE A 4 -52.70 13.27 39.76
N LYS A 5 -52.61 13.18 38.43
CA LYS A 5 -53.16 12.03 37.68
C LYS A 5 -52.01 11.23 37.06
N LEU A 6 -51.77 10.05 37.64
CA LEU A 6 -51.05 8.94 37.04
C LEU A 6 -51.92 8.26 35.96
N GLY A 7 -51.30 7.69 34.92
CA GLY A 7 -51.96 6.81 33.95
C GLY A 7 -51.25 6.78 32.58
N ASN A 8 -50.02 6.27 32.44
CA ASN A 8 -49.58 4.88 32.22
C ASN A 8 -49.47 4.42 30.74
N ALA A 9 -48.30 3.84 30.43
CA ALA A 9 -47.99 2.76 29.48
C ALA A 9 -48.03 2.93 27.93
N ARG A 10 -46.82 2.85 27.36
CA ARG A 10 -46.36 2.01 26.22
C ARG A 10 -46.93 2.22 24.81
N ARG A 11 -46.10 2.78 23.93
CA ARG A 11 -45.92 2.33 22.52
C ARG A 11 -44.56 2.84 21.99
N GLN A 12 -43.48 2.07 22.14
CA GLN A 12 -42.88 1.20 21.13
C GLN A 12 -42.65 1.81 19.73
N ARG A 13 -41.35 2.03 19.47
CA ARG A 13 -40.55 1.62 18.30
C ARG A 13 -40.63 2.41 16.98
N LYS A 14 -39.40 2.55 16.44
CA LYS A 14 -38.98 2.84 15.05
C LYS A 14 -38.97 4.31 14.59
N ALA A 15 -37.85 4.98 14.83
CA ALA A 15 -37.35 6.03 13.93
C ALA A 15 -35.83 6.13 14.07
N GLY A 16 -35.10 5.18 13.48
CA GLY A 16 -33.64 5.12 13.61
C GLY A 16 -33.03 4.15 12.62
N ARG A 17 -33.35 4.27 11.32
CA ARG A 17 -32.74 3.45 10.26
C ARG A 17 -33.01 4.01 8.85
N ALA A 18 -32.74 5.28 8.58
CA ALA A 18 -32.99 5.84 7.25
C ALA A 18 -32.11 7.03 6.81
N THR A 19 -30.89 7.21 7.33
CA THR A 19 -30.01 8.31 6.86
C THR A 19 -28.59 7.89 6.47
N HIS A 20 -28.20 6.63 6.65
CA HIS A 20 -26.81 6.20 6.38
C HIS A 20 -26.62 5.41 5.06
N LEU A 21 -27.66 5.25 4.24
CA LEU A 21 -27.58 4.45 3.00
C LEU A 21 -27.40 5.28 1.73
N THR A 22 -27.53 6.60 1.81
CA THR A 22 -27.55 7.48 0.61
C THR A 22 -26.19 8.13 0.30
N GLN A 23 -25.20 8.10 1.19
CA GLN A 23 -23.87 8.65 0.92
C GLN A 23 -22.89 7.66 0.28
N GLN A 24 -23.08 6.34 0.46
CA GLN A 24 -22.12 5.34 -0.02
C GLN A 24 -22.28 4.99 -1.51
N ALA A 25 -23.47 5.21 -2.08
CA ALA A 25 -23.74 4.97 -3.50
C ALA A 25 -23.18 6.06 -4.43
N SER A 26 -22.94 7.27 -3.90
CA SER A 26 -22.46 8.41 -4.70
C SER A 26 -20.98 8.28 -5.05
N VAL A 27 -20.13 7.86 -4.10
CA VAL A 27 -18.67 7.76 -4.30
C VAL A 27 -18.29 6.69 -5.35
N LYS A 28 -19.02 5.58 -5.41
CA LYS A 28 -18.76 4.49 -6.37
C LYS A 28 -19.12 4.87 -7.82
N ALA A 29 -20.15 5.70 -7.98
CA ALA A 29 -20.56 6.26 -9.27
C ALA A 29 -19.69 7.47 -9.68
N GLU A 30 -19.22 8.25 -8.72
CA GLU A 30 -18.32 9.39 -8.93
C GLU A 30 -16.92 8.91 -9.33
N PHE A 31 -16.40 7.82 -8.75
CA PHE A 31 -15.14 7.22 -9.18
C PHE A 31 -15.24 6.60 -10.60
N ARG A 32 -16.40 6.02 -10.96
CA ARG A 32 -16.65 5.57 -12.35
C ARG A 32 -16.69 6.72 -13.36
N ARG A 33 -17.00 7.94 -12.93
CA ARG A 33 -17.02 9.14 -13.78
C ARG A 33 -15.68 9.88 -13.82
N LEU A 34 -14.88 9.80 -12.74
CA LEU A 34 -13.54 10.42 -12.66
C LEU A 34 -12.40 9.55 -13.20
N PHE A 35 -12.58 8.23 -13.35
CA PHE A 35 -11.51 7.31 -13.73
C PHE A 35 -11.90 6.40 -14.92
N PRO A 36 -12.11 6.95 -16.12
CA PRO A 36 -12.45 6.14 -17.30
C PRO A 36 -11.30 5.25 -17.80
N SER A 37 -10.05 5.50 -17.39
CA SER A 37 -8.87 4.73 -17.82
C SER A 37 -8.63 3.43 -17.03
N LEU A 38 -9.34 3.21 -15.92
CA LEU A 38 -9.15 2.04 -15.05
C LEU A 38 -9.81 0.75 -15.57
N PHE A 39 -10.35 0.73 -16.80
CA PHE A 39 -11.10 -0.42 -17.33
C PHE A 39 -10.53 -1.06 -18.61
N THR A 40 -9.34 -0.67 -19.06
CA THR A 40 -8.61 -1.46 -20.08
C THR A 40 -7.62 -2.40 -19.41
N LEU A 41 -8.05 -3.65 -19.23
CA LEU A 41 -7.23 -4.81 -18.95
C LEU A 41 -6.17 -4.99 -20.05
N SER A 42 -4.93 -4.53 -19.83
CA SER A 42 -3.68 -5.15 -20.32
C SER A 42 -2.50 -4.21 -20.05
N GLU A 43 -1.46 -4.75 -19.41
CA GLU A 43 -0.14 -4.14 -19.13
C GLU A 43 -0.16 -3.15 -17.95
N ILE A 44 0.50 -3.38 -16.81
CA ILE A 44 1.96 -3.42 -16.66
C ILE A 44 2.32 -4.47 -15.60
N VAL A 45 2.57 -5.69 -16.04
CA VAL A 45 3.61 -6.54 -15.45
C VAL A 45 4.86 -6.26 -16.28
N CYS A 46 5.59 -5.19 -15.95
CA CYS A 46 6.94 -5.00 -16.50
C CYS A 46 7.91 -5.75 -15.60
N LEU A 47 7.97 -7.07 -15.80
CA LEU A 47 9.16 -7.85 -15.49
C LEU A 47 10.28 -7.33 -16.39
N CYS A 48 11.30 -6.69 -15.81
CA CYS A 48 12.58 -6.48 -16.50
C CYS A 48 13.15 -7.84 -16.91
N ARG A 49 13.05 -8.17 -18.20
CA ARG A 49 13.78 -9.25 -18.87
C ARG A 49 14.97 -8.61 -19.57
N VAL A 50 16.19 -8.78 -19.02
CA VAL A 50 17.43 -8.35 -19.67
C VAL A 50 18.48 -9.48 -19.63
N ALA A 51 19.13 -9.65 -20.79
CA ALA A 51 20.25 -10.51 -21.16
C ALA A 51 19.88 -11.99 -21.43
N GLY A 52 19.97 -12.54 -22.65
CA GLY A 52 21.09 -12.52 -23.61
C GLY A 52 22.10 -13.61 -23.21
N GLY A 53 22.58 -14.58 -23.98
CA GLY A 53 22.57 -14.94 -25.39
C GLY A 53 23.65 -16.04 -25.58
N ARG A 54 23.62 -16.72 -26.73
CA ARG A 54 24.64 -17.65 -27.30
C ARG A 54 24.74 -19.07 -26.74
N ARG A 55 24.22 -20.00 -27.54
CA ARG A 55 24.68 -21.39 -27.64
C ARG A 55 25.86 -21.43 -28.61
N GLN A 56 27.00 -21.96 -28.16
CA GLN A 56 28.01 -22.55 -29.03
C GLN A 56 28.53 -23.81 -28.33
N LEU A 57 28.37 -24.95 -28.99
CA LEU A 57 29.02 -26.22 -28.63
C LEU A 57 30.51 -26.13 -28.96
N MET A 58 31.38 -26.61 -28.07
CA MET A 58 32.61 -27.30 -28.44
C MET A 58 32.98 -28.31 -27.34
N HIS A 59 33.22 -29.55 -27.75
CA HIS A 59 33.98 -30.57 -27.03
C HIS A 59 35.44 -30.13 -26.90
N ASN A 60 36.12 -30.48 -25.80
CA ASN A 60 37.46 -31.09 -25.86
C ASN A 60 37.93 -31.63 -24.50
N ASP A 61 38.66 -32.74 -24.61
CA ASP A 61 39.22 -33.65 -23.62
C ASP A 61 40.31 -33.08 -22.70
N ARG A 62 40.45 -33.79 -21.56
CA ARG A 62 41.65 -34.14 -20.75
C ARG A 62 42.83 -33.17 -20.53
N ALA A 63 43.21 -33.16 -19.24
CA ALA A 63 44.52 -32.84 -18.64
C ALA A 63 44.94 -31.36 -18.74
N GLU A 64 45.47 -30.71 -17.70
CA GLU A 64 46.56 -31.15 -16.86
C GLU A 64 46.66 -30.31 -15.56
N GLN A 65 47.31 -30.89 -14.57
CA GLN A 65 47.65 -30.32 -13.27
C GLN A 65 48.68 -29.19 -13.44
N THR A 66 48.57 -28.10 -12.67
CA THR A 66 49.50 -27.79 -11.55
C THR A 66 49.38 -26.34 -11.06
N ALA A 67 49.51 -26.23 -9.73
CA ALA A 67 50.14 -25.16 -8.95
C ALA A 67 49.61 -23.71 -8.99
N GLY A 68 49.09 -23.30 -7.82
CA GLY A 68 49.65 -22.15 -7.12
C GLY A 68 48.79 -20.87 -7.09
N GLY A 69 48.69 -20.29 -5.88
CA GLY A 69 48.42 -18.86 -5.72
C GLY A 69 47.05 -18.54 -5.13
N GLY A 70 47.04 -18.12 -3.87
CA GLY A 70 45.83 -17.81 -3.13
C GLY A 70 45.05 -16.61 -3.67
N THR A 71 43.75 -16.65 -3.44
CA THR A 71 42.98 -15.60 -2.77
C THR A 71 41.70 -16.27 -2.28
N LYS A 72 41.35 -16.08 -1.01
CA LYS A 72 40.03 -16.46 -0.52
C LYS A 72 39.04 -15.50 -1.19
N SER A 73 38.53 -15.89 -2.36
CA SER A 73 37.34 -15.27 -2.93
C SER A 73 36.18 -15.59 -2.01
N ALA A 74 36.00 -14.72 -1.00
CA ALA A 74 34.72 -14.53 -0.36
C ALA A 74 33.75 -14.24 -1.50
N VAL A 75 32.96 -15.24 -1.87
CA VAL A 75 31.75 -15.06 -2.65
C VAL A 75 30.83 -14.25 -1.75
N GLY A 76 31.03 -12.93 -1.76
CA GLY A 76 30.05 -12.00 -1.27
C GLY A 76 28.83 -12.23 -2.13
N THR A 77 27.79 -12.82 -1.53
CA THR A 77 26.43 -12.72 -2.05
C THR A 77 26.22 -11.25 -2.38
N GLN A 78 26.30 -10.92 -3.67
CA GLN A 78 25.87 -9.64 -4.18
C GLN A 78 24.37 -9.60 -3.88
N ARG A 79 24.00 -9.06 -2.71
CA ARG A 79 22.64 -8.69 -2.41
C ARG A 79 22.28 -7.69 -3.50
N THR A 80 21.53 -8.13 -4.49
CA THR A 80 20.99 -7.24 -5.51
C THR A 80 20.30 -6.11 -4.74
N PRO A 81 20.79 -4.87 -4.83
CA PRO A 81 20.16 -3.76 -4.13
C PRO A 81 18.70 -3.74 -4.57
N ARG A 82 17.77 -3.60 -3.61
CA ARG A 82 16.35 -3.49 -3.96
C ARG A 82 16.21 -2.35 -4.97
N SER A 83 15.57 -2.61 -6.10
CA SER A 83 15.41 -1.62 -7.18
C SER A 83 14.70 -0.33 -6.73
N VAL A 84 14.05 -0.35 -5.56
CA VAL A 84 13.39 0.81 -4.95
C VAL A 84 13.83 0.93 -3.47
N PRO A 85 14.49 2.05 -3.09
CA PRO A 85 14.80 2.36 -1.69
C PRO A 85 13.54 2.43 -0.82
N ARG A 86 13.66 1.99 0.43
CA ARG A 86 12.61 2.12 1.45
C ARG A 86 13.22 2.82 2.65
N TYR A 87 12.59 3.89 3.10
CA TYR A 87 13.04 4.70 4.22
C TYR A 87 12.15 4.44 5.42
N ARG A 88 12.75 4.43 6.62
CA ARG A 88 11.95 4.42 7.85
C ARG A 88 11.15 5.72 7.90
N PHE A 89 9.84 5.62 8.11
CA PHE A 89 8.96 6.77 8.06
C PHE A 89 7.77 6.56 8.99
N VAL A 90 7.81 7.25 10.12
CA VAL A 90 6.77 7.17 11.15
C VAL A 90 5.84 8.37 11.03
N ALA A 91 4.61 8.13 10.61
CA ALA A 91 3.59 9.15 10.44
C ALA A 91 2.20 8.58 10.71
N THR A 92 1.26 9.46 11.05
CA THR A 92 -0.14 9.08 11.24
C THR A 92 -0.73 8.70 9.89
N ALA A 93 -1.44 7.58 9.83
CA ALA A 93 -2.12 7.12 8.63
C ALA A 93 -3.58 6.80 8.88
N VAL A 94 -4.37 6.95 7.83
CA VAL A 94 -5.77 6.53 7.80
C VAL A 94 -5.96 5.76 6.52
N VAL A 95 -6.35 4.49 6.65
CA VAL A 95 -6.62 3.60 5.53
C VAL A 95 -8.12 3.37 5.47
N THR A 96 -8.75 3.70 4.34
CA THR A 96 -10.19 3.49 4.15
C THR A 96 -10.40 2.45 3.07
N GLU A 97 -11.02 1.32 3.39
CA GLU A 97 -11.34 0.29 2.41
C GLU A 97 -12.49 0.77 1.51
N LEU A 98 -12.31 0.66 0.19
CA LEU A 98 -13.27 1.18 -0.79
C LEU A 98 -14.52 0.30 -0.95
N SER A 99 -14.42 -0.99 -0.64
CA SER A 99 -15.53 -1.94 -0.75
C SER A 99 -16.56 -1.76 0.38
N SER A 100 -16.08 -1.64 1.62
CA SER A 100 -16.88 -1.59 2.84
C SER A 100 -17.06 -0.17 3.38
N GLY A 101 -16.19 0.77 3.00
CA GLY A 101 -16.09 2.09 3.62
C GLY A 101 -15.46 2.08 5.01
N THR A 102 -14.92 0.94 5.46
CA THR A 102 -14.30 0.81 6.78
C THR A 102 -13.06 1.68 6.86
N ARG A 103 -12.99 2.52 7.90
CA ARG A 103 -11.87 3.43 8.14
C ARG A 103 -11.01 2.92 9.30
N LEU A 104 -9.75 2.71 9.02
CA LEU A 104 -8.75 2.21 9.95
C LEU A 104 -7.70 3.29 10.23
N PRO A 105 -7.69 3.91 11.42
CA PRO A 105 -6.57 4.72 11.87
C PRO A 105 -5.37 3.81 12.17
N ALA A 106 -4.19 4.20 11.70
CA ALA A 106 -2.97 3.40 11.77
C ALA A 106 -1.72 4.31 11.74
N ARG A 107 -0.54 3.69 11.64
CA ARG A 107 0.73 4.40 11.53
C ARG A 107 1.57 3.80 10.41
N THR A 108 2.33 4.61 9.69
CA THR A 108 3.35 4.10 8.77
C THR A 108 4.61 3.72 9.53
N SER A 109 5.37 2.74 9.03
CA SER A 109 6.72 2.44 9.52
C SER A 109 7.77 2.51 8.41
N GLU A 110 7.37 2.27 7.16
CA GLU A 110 8.23 2.40 5.99
C GLU A 110 7.51 3.16 4.88
N LEU A 111 8.27 3.94 4.12
CA LEU A 111 7.81 4.68 2.94
C LEU A 111 8.77 4.47 1.76
N SER A 112 8.20 4.38 0.57
CA SER A 112 8.89 4.31 -0.71
C SER A 112 8.09 5.05 -1.77
N ILE A 113 8.70 5.30 -2.93
CA ILE A 113 8.03 6.00 -4.03
C ILE A 113 6.78 5.27 -4.56
N ASN A 114 6.74 3.94 -4.42
CA ASN A 114 5.65 3.11 -4.95
C ASN A 114 4.67 2.62 -3.88
N GLY A 115 4.95 2.85 -2.59
CA GLY A 115 4.15 2.25 -1.53
C GLY A 115 4.68 2.51 -0.13
N CYS A 116 3.94 2.04 0.86
CA CYS A 116 4.28 2.14 2.28
C CYS A 116 3.91 0.88 3.05
N TYR A 117 4.52 0.71 4.22
CA TYR A 117 4.08 -0.29 5.20
C TYR A 117 3.27 0.40 6.29
N ILE A 118 2.12 -0.19 6.64
CA ILE A 118 1.21 0.28 7.67
C ILE A 118 1.25 -0.68 8.86
N ASP A 119 1.61 -0.17 10.03
CA ASP A 119 1.51 -0.86 11.31
C ASP A 119 0.05 -0.85 11.79
N THR A 120 -0.56 -2.02 11.94
CA THR A 120 -1.91 -2.18 12.45
C THR A 120 -2.14 -3.60 12.96
N LEU A 121 -2.94 -3.74 14.02
CA LEU A 121 -3.37 -5.06 14.51
C LEU A 121 -4.43 -5.69 13.60
N ASN A 122 -5.18 -4.87 12.87
CA ASN A 122 -6.31 -5.29 12.04
C ASN A 122 -6.09 -4.88 10.58
N PRO A 123 -5.17 -5.53 9.85
CA PRO A 123 -4.93 -5.21 8.45
C PRO A 123 -6.12 -5.60 7.57
N PHE A 124 -6.28 -4.90 6.44
CA PHE A 124 -7.19 -5.31 5.38
C PHE A 124 -6.62 -6.53 4.63
N PRO A 125 -7.48 -7.37 4.02
CA PRO A 125 -7.02 -8.54 3.29
C PRO A 125 -6.24 -8.18 2.03
N ASP A 126 -5.46 -9.15 1.54
CA ASP A 126 -4.76 -9.07 0.26
C ASP A 126 -5.66 -8.58 -0.89
N ALA A 127 -5.08 -7.78 -1.77
CA ALA A 127 -5.73 -7.16 -2.92
C ALA A 127 -6.88 -6.18 -2.62
N ALA A 128 -7.18 -5.89 -1.35
CA ALA A 128 -8.18 -4.88 -0.99
C ALA A 128 -7.79 -3.50 -1.57
N LEU A 129 -8.76 -2.85 -2.19
CA LEU A 129 -8.61 -1.49 -2.69
C LEU A 129 -8.91 -0.49 -1.58
N VAL A 130 -8.02 0.47 -1.39
CA VAL A 130 -8.05 1.42 -0.28
C VAL A 130 -7.80 2.84 -0.75
N ARG A 131 -8.33 3.81 -0.02
CA ARG A 131 -7.85 5.20 -0.02
C ARG A 131 -6.93 5.37 1.18
N LEU A 132 -5.68 5.70 0.91
CA LEU A 132 -4.66 5.94 1.93
C LEU A 132 -4.48 7.44 2.13
N ARG A 133 -4.43 7.87 3.39
CA ARG A 133 -4.07 9.22 3.79
C ARG A 133 -2.96 9.17 4.85
N ILE A 134 -1.81 9.74 4.55
CA ILE A 134 -0.65 9.86 5.46
C ILE A 134 -0.50 11.34 5.85
N ILE A 135 -0.31 11.61 7.14
CA ILE A 135 -0.25 12.97 7.69
C ILE A 135 1.06 13.12 8.45
N LYS A 136 1.88 14.10 8.06
CA LYS A 136 3.16 14.43 8.69
C LYS A 136 3.43 15.92 8.55
N ASP A 137 3.78 16.59 9.65
CA ASP A 137 4.18 18.02 9.70
C ASP A 137 3.21 18.93 8.91
N ASP A 138 1.91 18.83 9.21
CA ASP A 138 0.79 19.52 8.54
C ASP A 138 0.62 19.25 7.04
N ARG A 139 1.50 18.45 6.44
CA ARG A 139 1.40 17.96 5.06
C ARG A 139 0.58 16.68 5.03
N VAL A 140 -0.27 16.55 4.01
CA VAL A 140 -1.15 15.41 3.82
C VAL A 140 -0.88 14.79 2.46
N PHE A 141 -0.45 13.53 2.47
CA PHE A 141 -0.38 12.69 1.30
C PHE A 141 -1.65 11.84 1.20
N GLU A 142 -2.39 11.94 0.09
CA GLU A 142 -3.60 11.16 -0.17
C GLU A 142 -3.53 10.49 -1.54
N THR A 143 -3.72 9.17 -1.57
CA THR A 143 -3.63 8.39 -2.81
C THR A 143 -4.50 7.13 -2.76
N PRO A 144 -5.07 6.68 -3.89
CA PRO A 144 -5.60 5.33 -4.00
C PRO A 144 -4.47 4.30 -3.95
N GLY A 145 -4.75 3.17 -3.31
CA GLY A 145 -3.80 2.07 -3.18
C GLY A 145 -4.47 0.70 -3.16
N ARG A 146 -3.62 -0.33 -3.22
CA ARG A 146 -4.01 -1.73 -3.05
C ARG A 146 -3.15 -2.36 -1.97
N VAL A 147 -3.76 -3.17 -1.12
CA VAL A 147 -3.03 -4.04 -0.20
C VAL A 147 -2.28 -5.10 -1.01
N LEU A 148 -0.96 -5.06 -0.94
CA LEU A 148 -0.06 -5.99 -1.64
C LEU A 148 0.12 -7.28 -0.86
N TYR A 149 0.21 -7.17 0.47
CA TYR A 149 0.24 -8.31 1.40
C TYR A 149 -0.20 -7.88 2.80
N CYS A 150 -0.77 -8.82 3.56
CA CYS A 150 -1.11 -8.62 4.96
C CYS A 150 -0.26 -9.50 5.89
N HIS A 151 0.11 -8.94 7.05
CA HIS A 151 0.70 -9.66 8.17
C HIS A 151 -0.28 -9.56 9.35
N PRO A 152 -1.16 -10.55 9.56
CA PRO A 152 -2.18 -10.51 10.61
C PRO A 152 -1.58 -10.19 11.99
N GLY A 153 -2.14 -9.20 12.69
CA GLY A 153 -1.65 -8.76 14.00
C GLY A 153 -0.43 -7.83 13.97
N PHE A 154 0.18 -7.57 12.80
CA PHE A 154 1.36 -6.72 12.68
C PHE A 154 1.16 -5.54 11.73
N GLY A 155 0.61 -5.77 10.54
CA GLY A 155 0.43 -4.70 9.56
C GLY A 155 0.12 -5.17 8.14
N MET A 156 0.31 -4.28 7.18
CA MET A 156 0.11 -4.57 5.75
C MET A 156 0.97 -3.66 4.87
N GLY A 157 1.40 -4.20 3.73
CA GLY A 157 2.05 -3.43 2.67
C GLY A 157 1.00 -2.89 1.69
N ILE A 158 1.09 -1.60 1.37
CA ILE A 158 0.20 -0.93 0.40
C ILE A 158 1.04 -0.42 -0.76
N VAL A 159 0.61 -0.74 -1.99
CA VAL A 159 1.14 -0.16 -3.23
C VAL A 159 0.24 1.00 -3.68
N PHE A 160 0.83 2.09 -4.13
CA PHE A 160 0.10 3.25 -4.66
C PHE A 160 -0.28 3.00 -6.13
N ILE A 161 -1.49 3.37 -6.52
CA ILE A 161 -2.00 3.08 -7.88
C ILE A 161 -1.93 4.32 -8.77
N ASP A 162 -2.58 5.42 -8.36
CA ASP A 162 -2.74 6.63 -9.19
C ASP A 162 -2.55 7.89 -8.32
N SER A 163 -1.33 8.10 -7.83
CA SER A 163 -1.00 9.33 -7.10
C SER A 163 -0.98 10.50 -8.09
N THR A 164 -1.69 11.60 -7.79
CA THR A 164 -1.66 12.80 -8.62
C THR A 164 -0.25 13.42 -8.65
N PRO A 165 0.12 14.22 -9.67
CA PRO A 165 1.44 14.84 -9.76
C PRO A 165 1.83 15.66 -8.51
N ASP A 166 0.87 16.38 -7.93
CA ASP A 166 1.08 17.17 -6.71
C ASP A 166 1.39 16.26 -5.51
N GLN A 167 0.61 15.19 -5.36
CA GLN A 167 0.80 14.20 -4.30
C GLN A 167 2.12 13.45 -4.46
N ARG A 168 2.50 13.16 -5.70
CA ARG A 168 3.79 12.56 -6.03
C ARG A 168 4.95 13.49 -5.71
N SER A 169 4.86 14.77 -6.05
CA SER A 169 5.87 15.77 -5.70
C SER A 169 6.05 15.88 -4.18
N LEU A 170 4.96 15.86 -3.42
CA LEU A 170 4.99 15.85 -1.96
C LEU A 170 5.67 14.60 -1.41
N LEU A 171 5.35 13.42 -1.96
CA LEU A 171 5.97 12.16 -1.60
C LEU A 171 7.48 12.16 -1.92
N GLU A 172 7.87 12.64 -3.09
CA GLU A 172 9.28 12.77 -3.50
C GLU A 172 10.04 13.73 -2.57
N GLY A 173 9.42 14.83 -2.15
CA GLY A 173 9.97 15.74 -1.14
C GLY A 173 10.23 15.05 0.19
N TRP A 174 9.27 14.28 0.71
CA TRP A 174 9.47 13.48 1.92
C TRP A 174 10.60 12.46 1.76
N LEU A 175 10.68 11.77 0.62
CA LEU A 175 11.73 10.78 0.37
C LEU A 175 13.12 11.42 0.27
N ALA A 176 13.23 12.61 -0.32
CA ALA A 176 14.48 13.36 -0.40
C ALA A 176 14.96 13.80 0.99
N GLU A 177 14.06 14.29 1.85
CA GLU A 177 14.35 14.61 3.25
C GLU A 177 14.88 13.39 4.02
N LEU A 178 14.28 12.22 3.81
CA LEU A 178 14.68 10.96 4.47
C LEU A 178 15.99 10.38 3.93
N ALA A 179 16.35 10.68 2.68
CA ALA A 179 17.59 10.17 2.08
C ALA A 179 18.86 10.81 2.67
N VAL A 180 18.71 11.93 3.39
CA VAL A 180 19.81 12.67 4.03
C VAL A 180 20.02 12.23 5.50
N GLN A 181 19.08 11.49 6.07
CA GLN A 181 19.10 11.06 7.49
C GLN A 181 19.85 9.74 7.68
#